data_AF-A0A318ERJ5-F1
#
_entry.id   AF-A0A318ERJ5-F1
#
_cell.length_a   1.000
_cell.length_b   1.000
_cell.length_c   1.000
_cell.angle_alpha   90.00
_cell.angle_beta   90.00
_cell.angle_gamma   90.00
#
_symmetry.space_group_name_H-M   'P 1'
#
loop_
_entity.id
_entity.type
_entity.pdbx_description
1 polymer ?
#
loop_
_entity_poly.entity_id
_entity_poly.type
_entity_poly.pdbx_seq_one_letter_code
_entity_poly.pdbx_strand_id
1 'polypeptide(L)'
;MKKVLTIVTLFLCTILLSTSMPVVNAEDTATNGQTQNSTANDQTQDSTVWQTKKGKTYCYIDGVKQTGWKKIDGNKYYFDSKGVMKTGWQTINDKKYYFNESGVMQTGFQTIKKKTYYFNKKGVMQTGLTKVGSSKYYFDNKGRMKTGWKTVNSKKYYFDSAGTMTTGFQEIKGKTYYFNKQGVMQTGLTKVGSKKYFFDSKGRMKTGIKTINKKKYYFDSTGAMQTGFQEINGKTYYFNKSGVMQTGLTKVGSKKYFFDTKGRMKTGWKTISKNKYYFDSDGTMHTGWLTLNDLKYYFKSTGKMVKNTSVKIGGVYYTFNSKGVCESESYLMVNGVKVHAQYKTDPQVSTEQLLATIIYCEAGNQKQYPVTGKINSSSVTVYKGQLAVGYVIANRLKSNMSYKEVIYQFNQFEPARTGVLTKYLNNYGLVSTECKNAAKIILNDFNNNENSVADFKRSTFTWKNFWALSYANKTNFFRVYSESEYEVIQGHVFFNYTKTISK
;
A
#
# COMPACT_ATOMS: atom_id res chain seq x y z
N MET A 1 -9.53 31.66 -2.00
CA MET A 1 -9.89 32.49 -0.82
C MET A 1 -10.37 31.58 0.30
N LYS A 2 -9.87 31.82 1.53
CA LYS A 2 -10.29 31.25 2.85
C LYS A 2 -9.98 29.75 3.05
N LYS A 3 -9.38 29.26 4.13
CA LYS A 3 -8.74 29.80 5.35
C LYS A 3 -7.79 28.68 5.80
N VAL A 4 -6.49 28.94 5.98
CA VAL A 4 -5.57 27.98 6.62
C VAL A 4 -5.54 28.31 8.11
N LEU A 5 -6.10 27.42 8.92
CA LEU A 5 -6.08 27.50 10.38
C LEU A 5 -4.75 26.90 10.85
N THR A 6 -3.77 27.75 11.15
CA THR A 6 -2.52 27.34 11.78
C THR A 6 -2.75 27.14 13.28
N ILE A 7 -2.89 25.89 13.71
CA ILE A 7 -2.87 25.53 15.13
C ILE A 7 -1.41 25.60 15.60
N VAL A 8 -1.04 26.69 16.25
CA VAL A 8 0.19 26.80 17.04
C VAL A 8 -0.15 26.37 18.46
N THR A 9 0.23 25.16 18.84
CA THR A 9 0.10 24.69 20.21
C THR A 9 1.23 25.33 21.05
N LEU A 10 0.91 26.45 21.69
CA LEU A 10 1.77 27.11 22.68
C LEU A 10 1.71 26.30 23.98
N PHE A 11 2.81 25.64 24.36
CA PHE A 11 2.94 25.09 25.71
C PHE A 11 3.33 26.23 26.66
N LEU A 12 2.33 26.83 27.30
CA LEU A 12 2.52 27.70 28.47
C LEU A 12 2.80 26.79 29.68
N CYS A 13 4.01 26.85 30.24
CA CYS A 13 4.33 26.25 31.52
C CYS A 13 4.34 27.36 32.57
N THR A 14 3.20 27.58 33.22
CA THR A 14 3.11 28.39 34.44
C THR A 14 3.54 27.54 35.62
N ILE A 15 4.72 27.83 36.18
CA ILE A 15 5.11 27.35 37.50
C ILE A 15 4.70 28.44 38.50
N LEU A 16 3.62 28.17 39.23
CA LEU A 16 3.30 28.85 40.48
C LEU A 16 4.35 28.45 41.52
N LEU A 17 5.05 29.44 42.05
CA LEU A 17 5.84 29.32 43.27
C LEU A 17 4.89 29.30 44.47
N SER A 18 4.84 28.19 45.18
CA SER A 18 4.43 28.16 46.58
C SER A 18 5.42 27.31 47.35
N THR A 19 6.25 27.98 48.14
CA THR A 19 7.12 27.35 49.14
C THR A 19 6.30 26.98 50.37
N SER A 20 6.27 25.70 50.72
CA SER A 20 5.93 25.28 52.08
C SER A 20 6.82 24.09 52.46
N MET A 21 7.72 24.34 53.42
CA MET A 21 8.52 23.32 54.09
C MET A 21 7.61 22.47 55.00
N PRO A 22 7.79 21.14 55.09
CA PRO A 22 7.19 20.38 56.17
C PRO A 22 8.08 20.43 57.42
N VAL A 23 7.54 21.06 58.46
CA VAL A 23 7.89 20.80 59.87
C VAL A 23 7.24 19.47 60.23
N VAL A 24 8.00 18.55 60.81
CA VAL A 24 7.46 17.36 61.48
C VAL A 24 7.82 17.49 62.95
N ASN A 25 6.84 17.92 63.75
CA ASN A 25 6.78 17.65 65.17
C ASN A 25 6.08 16.29 65.32
N ALA A 26 6.71 15.37 66.03
CA ALA A 26 6.02 14.24 66.65
C ALA A 26 5.99 14.55 68.15
N GLU A 27 4.77 14.78 68.65
CA GLU A 27 4.45 14.73 70.07
C GLU A 27 4.48 13.26 70.50
N ASP A 28 5.16 12.97 71.60
CA ASP A 28 4.93 11.76 72.38
C ASP A 28 4.53 12.17 73.80
N THR A 29 3.42 11.59 74.21
CA THR A 29 2.71 11.77 75.47
C THR A 29 3.50 11.27 76.67
N ALA A 30 3.38 11.98 77.78
CA ALA A 30 3.90 11.59 79.09
C ALA A 30 3.12 10.41 79.69
N THR A 31 3.85 9.46 80.29
CA THR A 31 3.41 8.74 81.48
C THR A 31 4.60 8.40 82.39
N ASN A 32 4.31 8.46 83.68
CA ASN A 32 5.20 8.56 84.83
C ASN A 32 5.62 7.17 85.34
N GLY A 33 6.81 7.05 85.94
CA GLY A 33 7.25 5.84 86.63
C GLY A 33 8.70 5.89 87.13
N GLN A 34 8.89 6.25 88.40
CA GLN A 34 10.17 6.19 89.12
C GLN A 34 10.67 4.75 89.28
N THR A 35 11.98 4.54 89.14
CA THR A 35 12.75 3.77 90.13
C THR A 35 14.23 4.13 90.05
N GLN A 36 14.84 4.33 91.22
CA GLN A 36 16.25 4.64 91.40
C GLN A 36 17.13 3.45 91.01
N ASN A 37 18.28 3.72 90.39
CA ASN A 37 19.52 3.14 90.89
C ASN A 37 20.74 3.93 90.42
N SER A 38 21.59 4.21 91.40
CA SER A 38 22.91 4.81 91.31
C SER A 38 23.83 4.07 90.35
N THR A 39 24.51 4.81 89.48
CA THR A 39 25.92 4.54 89.20
C THR A 39 26.55 5.86 88.78
N ALA A 40 27.51 6.33 89.57
CA ALA A 40 28.40 7.42 89.21
C ALA A 40 29.06 7.07 87.88
N ASN A 41 28.90 7.94 86.88
CA ASN A 41 29.73 7.90 85.69
C ASN A 41 30.41 9.27 85.59
N ASP A 42 31.60 9.31 86.15
CA ASP A 42 32.58 10.38 86.01
C ASP A 42 32.86 10.58 84.51
N GLN A 43 32.18 11.56 83.91
CA GLN A 43 32.52 12.05 82.58
C GLN A 43 33.60 13.10 82.77
N THR A 44 34.86 12.67 82.78
CA THR A 44 35.99 13.58 82.53
C THR A 44 35.77 14.22 81.17
N GLN A 45 35.45 15.51 81.17
CA GLN A 45 35.34 16.31 79.96
C GLN A 45 36.76 16.52 79.41
N ASP A 46 37.10 15.82 78.33
CA ASP A 46 38.36 15.97 77.59
C ASP A 46 38.69 17.47 77.43
N SER A 47 39.78 17.91 78.05
CA SER A 47 40.22 19.30 78.04
C SER A 47 40.87 19.64 76.70
N THR A 48 40.05 20.01 75.72
CA THR A 48 40.51 20.38 74.38
C THR A 48 41.04 21.82 74.38
N VAL A 49 42.35 21.99 74.15
CA VAL A 49 43.02 23.30 74.10
C VAL A 49 43.64 23.53 72.72
N TRP A 50 43.22 24.60 72.06
CA TRP A 50 43.79 25.07 70.79
C TRP A 50 44.84 26.15 71.04
N GLN A 51 46.05 26.01 70.48
CA GLN A 51 47.14 26.98 70.62
C GLN A 51 47.66 27.42 69.27
N THR A 52 47.83 28.72 69.06
CA THR A 52 48.47 29.28 67.86
C THR A 52 49.83 29.89 68.21
N LYS A 53 50.91 29.37 67.63
CA LYS A 53 52.29 29.85 67.84
C LYS A 53 52.94 30.13 66.48
N LYS A 54 53.45 31.34 66.27
CA LYS A 54 54.10 31.77 65.01
C LYS A 54 53.26 31.41 63.76
N GLY A 55 51.96 31.67 63.82
CA GLY A 55 51.01 31.40 62.73
C GLY A 55 50.66 29.92 62.49
N LYS A 56 51.05 29.00 63.38
CA LYS A 56 50.72 27.57 63.31
C LYS A 56 49.80 27.19 64.46
N THR A 57 48.71 26.51 64.14
CA THR A 57 47.71 26.05 65.13
C THR A 57 47.96 24.59 65.53
N TYR A 58 47.85 24.30 66.82
CA TYR A 58 48.05 23.00 67.45
C TYR A 58 46.83 22.69 68.34
N CYS A 59 46.50 21.41 68.50
CA CYS A 59 45.47 20.97 69.44
C CYS A 59 46.08 20.04 70.48
N TYR A 60 45.72 20.26 71.74
CA TYR A 60 46.04 19.42 72.88
C TYR A 60 44.73 18.86 73.43
N ILE A 61 44.68 17.55 73.68
CA ILE A 61 43.56 16.89 74.36
C ILE A 61 44.19 16.25 75.60
N ASP A 62 43.76 16.69 76.78
CA ASP A 62 44.30 16.28 78.09
C ASP A 62 45.82 16.43 78.17
N GLY A 63 46.30 17.60 77.72
CA GLY A 63 47.71 17.94 77.69
C GLY A 63 48.53 17.25 76.59
N VAL A 64 47.96 16.30 75.84
CA VAL A 64 48.66 15.57 74.77
C VAL A 64 48.50 16.27 73.42
N LYS A 65 49.63 16.64 72.79
CA LYS A 65 49.64 17.25 71.45
C LYS A 65 49.18 16.25 70.39
N GLN A 66 48.14 16.62 69.65
CA GLN A 66 47.53 15.73 68.66
C GLN A 66 48.28 15.74 67.31
N THR A 67 48.35 14.57 66.67
CA THR A 67 48.88 14.35 65.31
C THR A 67 47.93 13.47 64.50
N GLY A 68 47.98 13.55 63.17
CA GLY A 68 47.17 12.75 62.26
C GLY A 68 45.70 13.16 62.21
N TRP A 69 44.82 12.23 61.84
CA TRP A 69 43.37 12.45 61.77
C TRP A 69 42.75 12.47 63.16
N LYS A 70 42.00 13.53 63.48
CA LYS A 70 41.27 13.66 64.75
C LYS A 70 39.86 14.18 64.53
N LYS A 71 38.93 13.68 65.34
CA LYS A 71 37.56 14.17 65.41
C LYS A 71 37.41 14.92 66.74
N ILE A 72 37.13 16.22 66.66
CA ILE A 72 37.03 17.13 67.82
C ILE A 72 35.73 17.91 67.62
N ASP A 73 34.85 17.90 68.63
CA ASP A 73 33.55 18.58 68.59
C ASP A 73 32.74 18.29 67.32
N GLY A 74 32.70 17.02 66.92
CA GLY A 74 32.01 16.58 65.71
C GLY A 74 32.75 16.83 64.39
N ASN A 75 33.75 17.72 64.37
CA ASN A 75 34.51 18.12 63.19
C ASN A 75 35.77 17.27 63.01
N LYS A 76 36.19 17.05 61.75
CA LYS A 76 37.41 16.29 61.42
C LYS A 76 38.55 17.24 61.04
N TYR A 77 39.70 17.04 61.66
CA TYR A 77 40.93 17.79 61.45
C TYR A 77 42.07 16.86 61.07
N TYR A 78 43.12 17.40 60.45
CA TYR A 78 44.36 16.69 60.21
C TYR A 78 45.55 17.52 60.68
N PHE A 79 46.39 16.91 61.52
CA PHE A 79 47.61 17.49 62.04
C PHE A 79 48.81 16.74 61.43
N ASP A 80 49.87 17.45 61.00
CA ASP A 80 51.07 16.76 60.53
C ASP A 80 51.85 16.08 61.66
N SER A 81 52.96 15.42 61.32
CA SER A 81 53.85 14.76 62.28
C SER A 81 54.44 15.70 63.35
N LYS A 82 54.41 17.03 63.12
CA LYS A 82 54.84 18.04 64.10
C LYS A 82 53.68 18.55 64.97
N GLY A 83 52.45 18.13 64.68
CA GLY A 83 51.21 18.55 65.34
C GLY A 83 50.59 19.82 64.75
N VAL A 84 51.06 20.29 63.58
CA VAL A 84 50.52 21.50 62.95
C VAL A 84 49.23 21.16 62.22
N MET A 85 48.14 21.87 62.55
CA MET A 85 46.85 21.76 61.89
C MET A 85 46.96 22.14 60.42
N LYS A 86 46.37 21.34 59.53
CA LYS A 86 46.33 21.63 58.10
C LYS A 86 45.05 22.34 57.69
N THR A 87 45.22 23.32 56.82
CA THR A 87 44.16 24.06 56.12
C THR A 87 44.35 23.93 54.61
N GLY A 88 43.33 24.30 53.83
CA GLY A 88 43.36 24.27 52.37
C GLY A 88 43.45 22.87 51.77
N TRP A 89 44.02 22.79 50.56
CA TRP A 89 44.18 21.54 49.82
C TRP A 89 45.31 20.69 50.40
N GLN A 90 45.02 19.43 50.73
CA GLN A 90 46.00 18.47 51.25
C GLN A 90 45.90 17.14 50.53
N THR A 91 47.07 16.52 50.27
CA THR A 91 47.15 15.14 49.78
C THR A 91 47.64 14.28 50.95
N ILE A 92 46.80 13.33 51.39
CA ILE A 92 47.07 12.45 52.52
C ILE A 92 46.78 11.03 52.05
N ASN A 93 47.77 10.15 52.06
CA ASN A 93 47.66 8.75 51.59
C ASN A 93 47.02 8.67 50.20
N ASP A 94 47.59 9.42 49.24
CA ASP A 94 47.16 9.55 47.84
C ASP A 94 45.73 10.04 47.60
N LYS A 95 45.08 10.56 48.65
CA LYS A 95 43.73 11.13 48.59
C LYS A 95 43.78 12.62 48.80
N LYS A 96 43.01 13.37 48.01
CA LYS A 96 42.90 14.83 48.13
C LYS A 96 41.74 15.21 49.04
N TYR A 97 42.02 16.10 49.98
CA TYR A 97 41.11 16.68 50.95
C TYR A 97 41.16 18.20 50.87
N TYR A 98 40.11 18.85 51.36
CA TYR A 98 40.11 20.29 51.56
C TYR A 98 39.66 20.61 52.98
N PHE A 99 40.46 21.40 53.69
CA PHE A 99 40.17 21.90 55.01
C PHE A 99 39.88 23.40 54.89
N ASN A 100 38.85 23.90 55.56
CA ASN A 100 38.57 25.34 55.56
C ASN A 100 39.64 26.11 56.37
N GLU A 101 39.49 27.43 56.48
CA GLU A 101 40.44 28.27 57.21
C GLU A 101 40.55 27.91 58.69
N SER A 102 39.48 27.39 59.29
CA SER A 102 39.44 26.87 60.66
C SER A 102 40.00 25.44 60.78
N GLY A 103 40.47 24.82 59.68
CA GLY A 103 41.02 23.46 59.69
C GLY A 103 39.98 22.33 59.65
N VAL A 104 38.69 22.65 59.50
CA VAL A 104 37.62 21.65 59.40
C VAL A 104 37.60 21.03 58.01
N MET A 105 37.68 19.70 57.95
CA MET A 105 37.61 18.92 56.70
C MET A 105 36.24 19.08 56.03
N GLN A 106 36.24 19.51 54.77
CA GLN A 106 35.02 19.71 54.00
C GLN A 106 34.51 18.41 53.36
N THR A 107 33.19 18.29 53.30
CA THR A 107 32.48 17.22 52.58
C THR A 107 31.41 17.84 51.66
N GLY A 108 30.81 17.04 50.78
CA GLY A 108 29.76 17.49 49.88
C GLY A 108 30.27 18.38 48.74
N PHE A 109 29.36 19.16 48.14
CA PHE A 109 29.71 20.14 47.12
C PHE A 109 30.37 21.37 47.74
N GLN A 110 31.49 21.80 47.16
CA GLN A 110 32.27 22.94 47.65
C GLN A 110 32.73 23.80 46.49
N THR A 111 32.52 25.11 46.60
CA THR A 111 33.01 26.08 45.60
C THR A 111 34.26 26.76 46.13
N ILE A 112 35.40 26.42 45.53
CA ILE A 112 36.73 26.90 45.93
C ILE A 112 37.34 27.65 44.75
N LYS A 113 37.63 28.95 44.93
CA LYS A 113 38.17 29.83 43.86
C LYS A 113 37.35 29.75 42.56
N LYS A 114 36.02 29.89 42.66
CA LYS A 114 35.04 29.83 41.55
C LYS A 114 34.99 28.48 40.81
N LYS A 115 35.49 27.40 41.40
CA LYS A 115 35.40 26.03 40.85
C LYS A 115 34.67 25.13 41.84
N THR A 116 33.74 24.34 41.35
CA THR A 116 32.96 23.39 42.16
C THR A 116 33.65 22.04 42.21
N TYR A 117 33.77 21.49 43.41
CA TYR A 117 34.32 20.17 43.73
C TYR A 117 33.28 19.38 44.51
N TYR A 118 33.43 18.05 44.54
CA TYR A 118 32.63 17.20 45.43
C TYR A 118 33.56 16.32 46.26
N PHE A 119 33.38 16.35 47.57
CA PHE A 119 34.07 15.52 48.53
C PHE A 119 33.07 14.50 49.08
N ASN A 120 33.41 13.22 49.06
CA ASN A 120 32.51 12.19 49.58
C ASN A 120 32.37 12.31 51.12
N LYS A 121 31.55 11.43 51.74
CA LYS A 121 31.35 11.43 53.20
C LYS A 121 32.63 11.23 54.02
N LYS A 122 33.70 10.70 53.41
CA LYS A 122 35.03 10.54 54.02
C LYS A 122 35.97 11.74 53.75
N GLY A 123 35.48 12.81 53.10
CA GLY A 123 36.26 13.99 52.73
C GLY A 123 37.15 13.83 51.49
N VAL A 124 37.07 12.69 50.80
CA VAL A 124 37.91 12.43 49.62
C VAL A 124 37.31 13.11 48.40
N MET A 125 38.10 13.96 47.73
CA MET A 125 37.72 14.61 46.48
C MET A 125 37.41 13.58 45.40
N GLN A 126 36.27 13.72 44.74
CA GLN A 126 35.86 12.84 43.66
C GLN A 126 36.36 13.33 42.29
N THR A 127 36.64 12.39 41.40
CA THR A 127 36.99 12.61 39.99
C THR A 127 36.20 11.66 39.10
N GLY A 128 36.12 11.93 37.80
CA GLY A 128 35.39 11.12 36.84
C GLY A 128 33.87 11.26 36.93
N LEU A 129 33.14 10.26 36.41
CA LEU A 129 31.70 10.16 36.53
C LEU A 129 31.32 9.73 37.96
N THR A 130 30.63 10.60 38.69
CA THR A 130 30.27 10.38 40.10
C THR A 130 28.77 10.50 40.28
N LYS A 131 28.15 9.50 40.93
CA LYS A 131 26.74 9.55 41.33
C LYS A 131 26.63 10.24 42.70
N VAL A 132 25.83 11.30 42.79
CA VAL A 132 25.53 12.02 44.02
C VAL A 132 24.01 12.13 44.14
N GLY A 133 23.44 11.45 45.15
CA GLY A 133 21.99 11.26 45.25
C GLY A 133 21.45 10.52 44.03
N SER A 134 20.40 11.08 43.40
CA SER A 134 19.80 10.57 42.16
C SER A 134 20.57 11.00 40.90
N SER A 135 21.45 11.98 41.00
CA SER A 135 22.10 12.65 39.87
C SER A 135 23.52 12.14 39.62
N LYS A 136 24.00 12.31 38.38
CA LYS A 136 25.40 12.03 38.02
C LYS A 136 26.09 13.31 37.57
N TYR A 137 27.34 13.47 37.98
CA TYR A 137 28.19 14.61 37.67
C TYR A 137 29.49 14.11 37.05
N TYR A 138 30.20 14.98 36.35
CA TYR A 138 31.57 14.70 35.91
C TYR A 138 32.56 15.68 36.51
N PHE A 139 33.54 15.17 37.23
CA PHE A 139 34.65 15.91 37.77
C PHE A 139 35.91 15.58 36.96
N ASP A 140 36.68 16.58 36.55
CA ASP A 140 37.93 16.31 35.82
C ASP A 140 39.02 15.69 36.71
N ASN A 141 40.18 15.40 36.15
CA ASN A 141 41.32 14.85 36.89
C ASN A 141 41.83 15.76 38.03
N LYS A 142 41.45 17.05 38.03
CA LYS A 142 41.71 18.00 39.10
C LYS A 142 40.52 18.14 40.06
N GLY A 143 39.46 17.34 39.90
CA GLY A 143 38.25 17.36 40.72
C GLY A 143 37.25 18.46 40.38
N ARG A 144 37.47 19.23 39.31
CA ARG A 144 36.61 20.36 38.95
C ARG A 144 35.39 19.84 38.20
N MET A 145 34.19 20.19 38.67
CA MET A 145 32.94 19.85 38.01
C MET A 145 32.90 20.42 36.59
N LYS A 146 32.38 19.64 35.64
CA LYS A 146 32.17 20.05 34.26
C LYS A 146 30.68 20.15 33.94
N THR A 147 30.36 21.17 33.15
CA THR A 147 29.08 21.36 32.48
C THR A 147 29.26 21.22 30.97
N GLY A 148 28.16 21.09 30.24
CA GLY A 148 28.14 20.96 28.79
C GLY A 148 28.62 19.60 28.27
N TRP A 149 29.13 19.59 27.04
CA TRP A 149 29.57 18.38 26.35
C TRP A 149 30.84 17.80 26.96
N LYS A 150 30.83 16.49 27.23
CA LYS A 150 32.03 15.77 27.64
C LYS A 150 32.11 14.39 27.00
N THR A 151 33.30 14.04 26.54
CA THR A 151 33.62 12.69 26.07
C THR A 151 34.36 11.92 27.16
N VAL A 152 33.89 10.72 27.48
CA VAL A 152 34.48 9.80 28.46
C VAL A 152 34.48 8.40 27.82
N ASN A 153 35.63 7.77 27.68
CA ASN A 153 35.77 6.42 27.09
C ASN A 153 35.02 6.28 25.76
N SER A 154 35.26 7.22 24.84
CA SER A 154 34.61 7.31 23.51
C SER A 154 33.09 7.49 23.52
N LYS A 155 32.47 7.69 24.68
CA LYS A 155 31.04 8.01 24.85
C LYS A 155 30.85 9.49 25.12
N LYS A 156 29.86 10.11 24.46
CA LYS A 156 29.52 11.52 24.66
C LYS A 156 28.38 11.66 25.65
N TYR A 157 28.54 12.59 26.58
CA TYR A 157 27.60 12.97 27.61
C TYR A 157 27.34 14.48 27.52
N TYR A 158 26.23 14.91 28.07
CA TYR A 158 25.95 16.33 28.29
C TYR A 158 25.55 16.53 29.74
N PHE A 159 26.13 17.57 30.34
CA PHE A 159 25.85 18.01 31.70
C PHE A 159 25.17 19.37 31.61
N ASP A 160 24.05 19.56 32.30
CA ASP A 160 23.33 20.84 32.30
C ASP A 160 24.11 21.96 33.02
N SER A 161 23.50 23.13 33.17
CA SER A 161 24.11 24.27 33.86
C SER A 161 24.40 24.00 35.33
N ALA A 162 23.65 23.10 35.97
CA ALA A 162 23.91 22.65 37.35
C ALA A 162 24.98 21.55 37.42
N GLY A 163 25.45 21.04 36.27
CA GLY A 163 26.43 19.96 36.19
C GLY A 163 25.80 18.57 36.26
N THR A 164 24.48 18.46 36.19
CA THR A 164 23.77 17.18 36.21
C THR A 164 23.76 16.56 34.82
N MET A 165 24.09 15.28 34.73
CA MET A 165 24.09 14.50 33.49
C MET A 165 22.67 14.36 32.93
N THR A 166 22.46 14.83 31.70
CA THR A 166 21.15 14.75 31.05
C THR A 166 20.86 13.35 30.50
N THR A 167 19.58 12.98 30.46
CA THR A 167 19.07 11.78 29.77
C THR A 167 17.85 12.13 28.91
N GLY A 168 17.39 11.21 28.07
CA GLY A 168 16.23 11.43 27.20
C GLY A 168 16.51 12.40 26.05
N PHE A 169 15.44 12.95 25.47
CA PHE A 169 15.53 13.97 24.43
C PHE A 169 15.96 15.31 25.03
N GLN A 170 16.93 15.96 24.40
CA GLN A 170 17.47 17.25 24.84
C GLN A 170 17.67 18.16 23.65
N GLU A 171 17.21 19.41 23.77
CA GLU A 171 17.52 20.46 22.80
C GLU A 171 18.72 21.27 23.28
N ILE A 172 19.79 21.27 22.48
CA ILE A 172 21.04 21.94 22.80
C ILE A 172 21.42 22.81 21.61
N LYS A 173 21.36 24.14 21.78
CA LYS A 173 21.65 25.14 20.74
C LYS A 173 20.82 24.91 19.45
N GLY A 174 19.51 24.73 19.58
CA GLY A 174 18.58 24.54 18.45
C GLY A 174 18.77 23.22 17.70
N LYS A 175 19.35 22.20 18.35
CA LYS A 175 19.52 20.84 17.82
C LYS A 175 19.05 19.83 18.85
N THR A 176 18.25 18.86 18.41
CA THR A 176 17.75 17.78 19.26
C THR A 176 18.73 16.60 19.28
N TYR A 177 19.02 16.11 20.48
CA TYR A 177 19.84 14.92 20.76
C TYR A 177 19.02 13.95 21.62
N TYR A 178 19.45 12.70 21.67
CA TYR A 178 18.90 11.73 22.62
C TYR A 178 20.02 11.04 23.40
N PHE A 179 19.88 11.05 24.72
CA PHE A 179 20.78 10.38 25.65
C PHE A 179 20.05 9.19 26.27
N ASN A 180 20.68 8.01 26.26
CA ASN A 180 20.05 6.83 26.85
C ASN A 180 19.98 6.94 28.40
N LYS A 181 19.43 5.93 29.07
CA LYS A 181 19.32 5.91 30.55
C LYS A 181 20.68 6.02 31.27
N GLN A 182 21.77 5.68 30.59
CA GLN A 182 23.13 5.82 31.09
C GLN A 182 23.76 7.18 30.76
N GLY A 183 23.03 8.10 30.11
CA GLY A 183 23.50 9.42 29.70
C GLY A 183 24.35 9.43 28.44
N VAL A 184 24.43 8.31 27.71
CA VAL A 184 25.23 8.20 26.49
C VAL A 184 24.43 8.73 25.31
N MET A 185 24.99 9.71 24.60
CA MET A 185 24.41 10.26 23.37
C MET A 185 24.29 9.16 22.30
N GLN A 186 23.10 9.03 21.72
CA GLN A 186 22.82 8.06 20.67
C GLN A 186 23.13 8.64 19.28
N THR A 187 23.53 7.75 18.37
CA THR A 187 23.74 8.03 16.94
C THR A 187 23.11 6.90 16.12
N GLY A 188 22.87 7.13 14.83
CA GLY A 188 22.26 6.15 13.94
C GLY A 188 20.76 5.98 14.16
N LEU A 189 20.23 4.85 13.71
CA LEU A 189 18.83 4.47 13.92
C LEU A 189 18.65 3.98 15.35
N THR A 190 17.85 4.70 16.14
CA THR A 190 17.66 4.43 17.57
C THR A 190 16.17 4.21 17.86
N LYS A 191 15.83 3.11 18.53
CA LYS A 191 14.47 2.86 19.04
C LYS A 191 14.31 3.54 20.40
N VAL A 192 13.27 4.36 20.53
CA VAL A 192 12.90 5.04 21.78
C VAL A 192 11.41 4.79 22.00
N GLY A 193 11.08 3.99 23.03
CA GLY A 193 9.74 3.47 23.22
C GLY A 193 9.30 2.60 22.02
N SER A 194 8.12 2.88 21.46
CA SER A 194 7.59 2.21 20.27
C SER A 194 8.10 2.80 18.94
N LYS A 195 8.73 3.98 18.98
CA LYS A 195 9.15 4.74 17.78
C LYS A 195 10.64 4.57 17.48
N LYS A 196 11.03 4.80 16.23
CA LYS A 196 12.43 4.87 15.79
C LYS A 196 12.76 6.29 15.34
N TYR A 197 13.98 6.72 15.63
CA TYR A 197 14.52 8.04 15.27
C TYR A 197 15.86 7.84 14.57
N PHE A 198 16.32 8.83 13.82
CA PHE A 198 17.66 8.84 13.24
C PHE A 198 18.46 10.04 13.74
N PHE A 199 19.60 9.75 14.34
CA PHE A 199 20.58 10.74 14.79
C PHE A 199 21.81 10.63 13.90
N ASP A 200 22.33 11.75 13.40
CA ASP A 200 23.55 11.70 12.57
C ASP A 200 24.81 11.34 13.39
N SER A 201 25.97 11.27 12.73
CA SER A 201 27.25 10.97 13.39
C SER A 201 27.64 11.96 14.48
N LYS A 202 27.02 13.15 14.51
CA LYS A 202 27.18 14.16 15.56
C LYS A 202 26.08 14.08 16.63
N GLY A 203 25.15 13.13 16.54
CA GLY A 203 24.04 12.93 17.46
C GLY A 203 22.82 13.79 17.18
N ARG A 204 22.80 14.56 16.08
CA ARG A 204 21.69 15.48 15.78
C ARG A 204 20.55 14.72 15.14
N MET A 205 19.36 14.82 15.71
CA MET A 205 18.15 14.22 15.15
C MET A 205 17.87 14.73 13.74
N LYS A 206 17.39 13.84 12.87
CA LYS A 206 17.02 14.16 11.49
C LYS A 206 15.54 13.93 11.25
N THR A 207 14.98 14.81 10.44
CA THR A 207 13.62 14.77 9.90
C THR A 207 13.67 14.71 8.37
N GLY A 208 12.54 14.43 7.73
CA GLY A 208 12.39 14.27 6.29
C GLY A 208 12.89 12.92 5.77
N ILE A 209 12.96 12.79 4.44
CA ILE A 209 13.48 11.59 3.78
C ILE A 209 15.00 11.52 3.97
N LYS A 210 15.52 10.40 4.49
CA LYS A 210 16.96 10.16 4.67
C LYS A 210 17.38 8.82 4.09
N THR A 211 18.53 8.82 3.43
CA THR A 211 19.19 7.63 2.92
C THR A 211 20.14 7.09 3.99
N ILE A 212 19.91 5.86 4.45
CA ILE A 212 20.68 5.16 5.48
C ILE A 212 20.97 3.77 4.93
N ASN A 213 22.26 3.41 4.81
CA ASN A 213 22.69 2.12 4.24
C ASN A 213 22.01 1.79 2.90
N LYS A 214 22.04 2.74 1.96
CA LYS A 214 21.41 2.67 0.61
C LYS A 214 19.87 2.56 0.62
N LYS A 215 19.22 2.57 1.78
CA LYS A 215 17.74 2.52 1.93
C LYS A 215 17.21 3.89 2.33
N LYS A 216 16.05 4.27 1.81
CA LYS A 216 15.39 5.55 2.16
C LYS A 216 14.32 5.34 3.22
N TYR A 217 14.32 6.20 4.22
CA TYR A 217 13.38 6.24 5.34
C TYR A 217 12.78 7.64 5.43
N TYR A 218 11.57 7.77 5.96
CA TYR A 218 10.97 9.07 6.26
C TYR A 218 10.82 9.24 7.76
N PHE A 219 11.29 10.37 8.27
CA PHE A 219 11.11 10.81 9.64
C PHE A 219 10.23 12.06 9.61
N ASP A 220 9.13 12.07 10.35
CA ASP A 220 8.21 13.21 10.38
C ASP A 220 8.82 14.44 11.07
N SER A 221 8.04 15.50 11.26
CA SER A 221 8.46 16.72 11.97
C SER A 221 8.87 16.48 13.43
N THR A 222 8.35 15.43 14.08
CA THR A 222 8.74 15.00 15.42
C THR A 222 10.02 14.16 15.43
N GLY A 223 10.53 13.80 14.24
CA GLY A 223 11.68 12.91 14.05
C GLY A 223 11.34 11.43 14.11
N ALA A 224 10.07 11.07 14.29
CA ALA A 224 9.64 9.68 14.34
C ALA A 224 9.61 9.08 12.94
N MET A 225 10.19 7.88 12.79
CA MET A 225 10.21 7.13 11.55
C MET A 225 8.80 6.66 11.19
N GLN A 226 8.38 6.95 9.97
CA GLN A 226 7.06 6.63 9.46
C GLN A 226 7.06 5.36 8.60
N THR A 227 5.90 4.69 8.58
CA THR A 227 5.60 3.53 7.72
C THR A 227 4.27 3.77 7.00
N GLY A 228 3.90 2.90 6.06
CA GLY A 228 2.68 3.01 5.27
C GLY A 228 2.74 4.09 4.20
N PHE A 229 1.56 4.53 3.73
CA PHE A 229 1.43 5.62 2.79
C PHE A 229 1.70 6.96 3.46
N GLN A 230 2.50 7.80 2.83
CA GLN A 230 2.89 9.11 3.35
C GLN A 230 2.82 10.13 2.22
N GLU A 231 2.09 11.23 2.46
CA GLU A 231 2.07 12.37 1.55
C GLU A 231 3.13 13.39 1.98
N ILE A 232 4.05 13.70 1.06
CA ILE A 232 5.19 14.58 1.33
C ILE A 232 5.30 15.56 0.16
N ASN A 233 5.03 16.84 0.41
CA ASN A 233 5.04 17.91 -0.60
C ASN A 233 4.16 17.58 -1.82
N GLY A 234 2.90 17.18 -1.56
CA GLY A 234 1.90 16.85 -2.60
C GLY A 234 2.22 15.58 -3.40
N LYS A 235 3.09 14.71 -2.89
CA LYS A 235 3.46 13.44 -3.54
C LYS A 235 3.29 12.30 -2.57
N THR A 236 2.66 11.23 -3.01
CA THR A 236 2.45 10.02 -2.21
C THR A 236 3.64 9.07 -2.34
N TYR A 237 4.11 8.57 -1.21
CA TYR A 237 5.16 7.57 -1.06
C TYR A 237 4.63 6.40 -0.25
N TYR A 238 5.28 5.25 -0.33
CA TYR A 238 4.98 4.12 0.55
C TYR A 238 6.25 3.61 1.21
N PHE A 239 6.22 3.50 2.54
CA PHE A 239 7.28 2.95 3.36
C PHE A 239 6.80 1.62 3.94
N ASN A 240 7.55 0.53 3.73
CA ASN A 240 7.12 -0.78 4.22
C ASN A 240 7.14 -0.84 5.76
N LYS A 241 6.76 -1.99 6.34
CA LYS A 241 6.75 -2.20 7.81
C LYS A 241 8.11 -1.95 8.48
N SER A 242 9.22 -2.10 7.74
CA SER A 242 10.58 -1.80 8.22
C SER A 242 10.97 -0.32 8.04
N GLY A 243 10.09 0.52 7.50
CA GLY A 243 10.32 1.94 7.22
C GLY A 243 11.04 2.21 5.89
N VAL A 244 11.23 1.20 5.05
CA VAL A 244 11.98 1.36 3.79
C VAL A 244 11.03 1.82 2.68
N MET A 245 11.36 2.93 2.04
CA MET A 245 10.65 3.48 0.89
C MET A 245 10.63 2.48 -0.26
N GLN A 246 9.46 2.21 -0.83
CA GLN A 246 9.30 1.30 -1.95
C GLN A 246 9.41 2.04 -3.29
N THR A 247 9.88 1.32 -4.31
CA THR A 247 10.01 1.78 -5.70
C THR A 247 9.59 0.64 -6.62
N GLY A 248 9.15 0.96 -7.84
CA GLY A 248 8.65 -0.02 -8.81
C GLY A 248 7.24 -0.53 -8.48
N LEU A 249 6.89 -1.65 -9.10
CA LEU A 249 5.60 -2.31 -8.87
C LEU A 249 5.58 -2.94 -7.47
N THR A 250 4.72 -2.46 -6.60
CA THR A 250 4.70 -2.83 -5.17
C THR A 250 3.31 -3.33 -4.78
N LYS A 251 3.25 -4.50 -4.14
CA LYS A 251 2.00 -5.04 -3.57
C LYS A 251 1.82 -4.52 -2.14
N VAL A 252 0.67 -3.93 -1.85
CA VAL A 252 0.27 -3.44 -0.52
C VAL A 252 -1.11 -4.00 -0.22
N GLY A 253 -1.20 -4.96 0.70
CA GLY A 253 -2.42 -5.75 0.91
C GLY A 253 -2.75 -6.58 -0.34
N SER A 254 -4.01 -6.52 -0.78
CA SER A 254 -4.47 -7.15 -2.03
C SER A 254 -4.18 -6.32 -3.29
N LYS A 255 -3.89 -5.02 -3.13
CA LYS A 255 -3.72 -4.06 -4.21
C LYS A 255 -2.26 -3.94 -4.66
N LYS A 256 -2.03 -3.53 -5.91
CA LYS A 256 -0.70 -3.21 -6.46
C LYS A 256 -0.63 -1.73 -6.82
N TYR A 257 0.52 -1.11 -6.63
CA TYR A 257 0.81 0.28 -6.92
C TYR A 257 2.12 0.37 -7.70
N PHE A 258 2.37 1.49 -8.37
CA PHE A 258 3.68 1.76 -8.95
C PHE A 258 4.28 3.04 -8.40
N PHE A 259 5.47 2.91 -7.83
CA PHE A 259 6.28 4.03 -7.36
C PHE A 259 7.44 4.25 -8.33
N ASP A 260 7.72 5.48 -8.74
CA ASP A 260 8.86 5.73 -9.62
C ASP A 260 10.21 5.55 -8.90
N THR A 261 11.32 5.76 -9.62
CA THR A 261 12.68 5.64 -9.06
C THR A 261 12.96 6.61 -7.91
N LYS A 262 12.15 7.66 -7.77
CA LYS A 262 12.20 8.61 -6.65
C LYS A 262 11.22 8.25 -5.53
N GLY A 263 10.46 7.16 -5.67
CA GLY A 263 9.48 6.67 -4.69
C GLY A 263 8.09 7.30 -4.83
N ARG A 264 7.84 8.10 -5.86
CA ARG A 264 6.56 8.81 -6.02
C ARG A 264 5.55 7.89 -6.67
N MET A 265 4.38 7.74 -6.06
CA MET A 265 3.27 6.97 -6.60
C MET A 265 2.85 7.53 -7.97
N LYS A 266 2.49 6.65 -8.90
CA LYS A 266 1.96 7.02 -10.21
C LYS A 266 0.53 6.58 -10.38
N THR A 267 -0.21 7.41 -11.10
CA THR A 267 -1.57 7.19 -11.58
C THR A 267 -1.55 7.31 -13.11
N GLY A 268 -2.63 6.89 -13.76
CA GLY A 268 -2.82 6.87 -15.21
C GLY A 268 -1.94 5.84 -15.93
N TRP A 269 -1.71 6.10 -17.22
CA TRP A 269 -0.94 5.24 -18.10
C TRP A 269 0.54 5.14 -17.70
N LYS A 270 1.06 3.91 -17.62
CA LYS A 270 2.50 3.68 -17.40
C LYS A 270 3.03 2.49 -18.20
N THR A 271 4.16 2.70 -18.86
CA THR A 271 4.93 1.62 -19.50
C THR A 271 6.01 1.09 -18.54
N ILE A 272 6.01 -0.21 -18.30
CA ILE A 272 6.97 -0.93 -17.45
C ILE A 272 7.46 -2.15 -18.23
N SER A 273 8.76 -2.24 -18.50
CA SER A 273 9.39 -3.34 -19.25
C SER A 273 8.61 -3.71 -20.53
N LYS A 274 8.38 -2.72 -21.41
CA LYS A 274 7.63 -2.82 -22.68
C LYS A 274 6.11 -3.10 -22.58
N ASN A 275 5.59 -3.35 -21.37
CA ASN A 275 4.16 -3.58 -21.14
C ASN A 275 3.48 -2.29 -20.66
N LYS A 276 2.25 -2.03 -21.14
CA LYS A 276 1.44 -0.91 -20.65
C LYS A 276 0.56 -1.38 -19.48
N TYR A 277 0.45 -0.50 -18.49
CA TYR A 277 -0.37 -0.62 -17.29
C TYR A 277 -1.19 0.65 -17.15
N TYR A 278 -2.30 0.57 -16.44
CA TYR A 278 -3.06 1.72 -15.98
C TYR A 278 -3.15 1.67 -14.47
N PHE A 279 -2.95 2.82 -13.83
CA PHE A 279 -3.11 2.99 -12.39
C PHE A 279 -4.27 3.95 -12.16
N ASP A 280 -5.24 3.57 -11.36
CA ASP A 280 -6.42 4.38 -11.09
C ASP A 280 -6.06 5.65 -10.31
N SER A 281 -7.03 6.54 -10.09
CA SER A 281 -6.80 7.82 -9.38
C SER A 281 -6.29 7.60 -7.95
N ASP A 282 -6.66 6.50 -7.30
CA ASP A 282 -6.17 6.08 -5.98
C ASP A 282 -4.77 5.41 -6.04
N GLY A 283 -4.19 5.29 -7.24
CA GLY A 283 -2.88 4.68 -7.49
C GLY A 283 -2.91 3.16 -7.64
N THR A 284 -4.07 2.52 -7.52
CA THR A 284 -4.17 1.07 -7.66
C THR A 284 -4.01 0.63 -9.11
N MET A 285 -3.33 -0.48 -9.33
CA MET A 285 -3.12 -1.05 -10.65
C MET A 285 -4.44 -1.64 -11.17
N HIS A 286 -4.91 -1.12 -12.28
CA HIS A 286 -6.16 -1.56 -12.90
C HIS A 286 -6.03 -2.97 -13.49
N THR A 287 -7.10 -3.75 -13.37
CA THR A 287 -7.25 -5.08 -13.99
C THR A 287 -8.67 -5.22 -14.52
N GLY A 288 -8.86 -5.99 -15.58
CA GLY A 288 -10.15 -6.14 -16.24
C GLY A 288 -10.41 -5.05 -17.28
N TRP A 289 -11.68 -4.75 -17.50
CA TRP A 289 -12.15 -3.78 -18.49
C TRP A 289 -12.01 -2.35 -17.99
N LEU A 290 -11.46 -1.48 -18.83
CA LEU A 290 -11.35 -0.05 -18.60
C LEU A 290 -11.86 0.72 -19.81
N THR A 291 -12.73 1.69 -19.60
CA THR A 291 -13.20 2.62 -20.64
C THR A 291 -12.62 4.01 -20.37
N LEU A 292 -11.92 4.60 -21.34
CA LEU A 292 -11.38 5.96 -21.27
C LEU A 292 -11.72 6.69 -22.58
N ASN A 293 -12.45 7.80 -22.50
CA ASN A 293 -12.86 8.61 -23.66
C ASN A 293 -13.48 7.73 -24.77
N ASP A 294 -14.47 6.91 -24.40
CA ASP A 294 -15.17 5.94 -25.27
C ASP A 294 -14.33 4.79 -25.84
N LEU A 295 -13.02 4.74 -25.53
CA LEU A 295 -12.15 3.65 -25.92
C LEU A 295 -12.09 2.58 -24.82
N LYS A 296 -12.33 1.32 -25.19
CA LYS A 296 -12.28 0.17 -24.29
C LYS A 296 -10.91 -0.53 -24.34
N TYR A 297 -10.36 -0.83 -23.18
CA TYR A 297 -9.11 -1.55 -22.98
C TYR A 297 -9.35 -2.73 -22.05
N TYR A 298 -8.51 -3.76 -22.15
CA TYR A 298 -8.51 -4.87 -21.21
C TYR A 298 -7.13 -5.12 -20.62
N PHE A 299 -7.09 -5.26 -19.30
CA PHE A 299 -5.90 -5.54 -18.51
C PHE A 299 -6.00 -6.93 -17.90
N LYS A 300 -5.02 -7.80 -18.14
CA LYS A 300 -4.98 -9.13 -17.52
C LYS A 300 -4.89 -9.01 -16.00
N SER A 301 -5.09 -10.10 -15.26
CA SER A 301 -4.87 -10.15 -13.79
C SER A 301 -3.45 -9.75 -13.36
N THR A 302 -2.48 -9.83 -14.28
CA THR A 302 -1.10 -9.34 -14.09
C THR A 302 -0.96 -7.81 -14.21
N GLY A 303 -2.02 -7.10 -14.60
CA GLY A 303 -2.04 -5.66 -14.90
C GLY A 303 -1.55 -5.29 -16.29
N LYS A 304 -1.11 -6.27 -17.10
CA LYS A 304 -0.63 -6.01 -18.46
C LYS A 304 -1.83 -5.77 -19.38
N MET A 305 -1.83 -4.62 -20.07
CA MET A 305 -2.79 -4.30 -21.12
C MET A 305 -2.64 -5.29 -22.30
N VAL A 306 -3.77 -5.76 -22.82
CA VAL A 306 -3.82 -6.53 -24.07
C VAL A 306 -3.68 -5.57 -25.26
N LYS A 307 -2.88 -5.96 -26.25
CA LYS A 307 -2.73 -5.23 -27.52
C LYS A 307 -2.24 -6.16 -28.62
N ASN A 308 -2.55 -5.82 -29.86
CA ASN A 308 -2.11 -6.52 -31.07
C ASN A 308 -2.44 -8.02 -31.05
N THR A 309 -3.63 -8.38 -30.56
CA THR A 309 -4.06 -9.77 -30.40
C THR A 309 -5.57 -9.84 -30.13
N SER A 310 -6.15 -11.02 -30.31
CA SER A 310 -7.47 -11.36 -29.77
C SER A 310 -7.33 -12.18 -28.49
N VAL A 311 -8.24 -12.00 -27.53
CA VAL A 311 -8.28 -12.76 -26.26
C VAL A 311 -9.71 -13.15 -25.89
N LYS A 312 -9.86 -14.32 -25.25
CA LYS A 312 -11.14 -14.80 -24.71
C LYS A 312 -11.37 -14.25 -23.30
N ILE A 313 -12.45 -13.50 -23.08
CA ILE A 313 -12.83 -12.87 -21.82
C ILE A 313 -14.30 -13.22 -21.54
N GLY A 314 -14.56 -13.96 -20.47
CA GLY A 314 -15.93 -14.39 -20.12
C GLY A 314 -16.61 -15.22 -21.21
N GLY A 315 -15.85 -16.06 -21.93
CA GLY A 315 -16.39 -16.88 -23.03
C GLY A 315 -16.33 -16.22 -24.41
N VAL A 316 -16.27 -14.89 -24.46
CA VAL A 316 -16.32 -14.07 -25.68
C VAL A 316 -14.92 -13.68 -26.13
N TYR A 317 -14.63 -13.77 -27.43
CA TYR A 317 -13.39 -13.28 -28.01
C TYR A 317 -13.49 -11.80 -28.35
N TYR A 318 -12.47 -11.03 -27.99
CA TYR A 318 -12.34 -9.61 -28.30
C TYR A 318 -10.99 -9.36 -28.99
N THR A 319 -10.98 -8.54 -30.03
CA THR A 319 -9.78 -8.14 -30.78
C THR A 319 -9.30 -6.75 -30.36
N PHE A 320 -7.99 -6.62 -30.12
CA PHE A 320 -7.33 -5.39 -29.67
C PHE A 320 -6.21 -5.00 -30.62
N ASN A 321 -6.18 -3.73 -31.04
CA ASN A 321 -5.17 -3.23 -31.96
C ASN A 321 -3.82 -2.94 -31.31
N SER A 322 -2.89 -2.38 -32.10
CA SER A 322 -1.53 -2.01 -31.67
C SER A 322 -1.50 -1.00 -30.51
N LYS A 323 -2.54 -0.18 -30.35
CA LYS A 323 -2.72 0.76 -29.24
C LYS A 323 -3.43 0.15 -28.04
N GLY A 324 -3.96 -1.07 -28.16
CA GLY A 324 -4.70 -1.80 -27.13
C GLY A 324 -6.18 -1.45 -27.05
N VAL A 325 -6.71 -0.71 -28.03
CA VAL A 325 -8.13 -0.38 -28.11
C VAL A 325 -8.87 -1.60 -28.64
N CYS A 326 -9.99 -1.94 -28.00
CA CYS A 326 -10.91 -2.98 -28.43
C CYS A 326 -11.70 -2.52 -29.67
N GLU A 327 -11.60 -3.26 -30.78
CA GLU A 327 -12.10 -2.84 -32.10
C GLU A 327 -13.48 -3.40 -32.48
N SER A 328 -14.21 -4.01 -31.55
CA SER A 328 -15.65 -4.34 -31.65
C SER A 328 -16.12 -5.65 -32.33
N GLU A 329 -15.25 -6.56 -32.77
CA GLU A 329 -15.70 -7.92 -33.13
C GLU A 329 -15.80 -8.83 -31.89
N SER A 330 -17.01 -8.95 -31.31
CA SER A 330 -17.30 -9.91 -30.25
C SER A 330 -17.93 -11.19 -30.82
N TYR A 331 -17.19 -12.29 -30.76
CA TYR A 331 -17.67 -13.59 -31.25
C TYR A 331 -17.40 -14.71 -30.26
N LEU A 332 -18.23 -15.74 -30.35
CA LEU A 332 -18.15 -17.00 -29.64
C LEU A 332 -17.66 -18.07 -30.63
N MET A 333 -16.89 -19.03 -30.14
CA MET A 333 -16.59 -20.26 -30.89
C MET A 333 -17.58 -21.33 -30.43
N VAL A 334 -18.43 -21.83 -31.33
CA VAL A 334 -19.41 -22.90 -31.07
C VAL A 334 -19.19 -23.98 -32.11
N ASN A 335 -18.85 -25.19 -31.67
CA ASN A 335 -18.50 -26.32 -32.55
C ASN A 335 -17.49 -25.97 -33.66
N GLY A 336 -16.53 -25.08 -33.38
CA GLY A 336 -15.51 -24.62 -34.34
C GLY A 336 -15.94 -23.47 -35.26
N VAL A 337 -17.17 -22.97 -35.15
CA VAL A 337 -17.70 -21.85 -35.95
C VAL A 337 -17.70 -20.56 -35.14
N LYS A 338 -17.29 -19.45 -35.78
CA LYS A 338 -17.44 -18.09 -35.22
C LYS A 338 -18.90 -17.64 -35.33
N VAL A 339 -19.50 -17.31 -34.19
CA VAL A 339 -20.86 -16.76 -34.09
C VAL A 339 -20.78 -15.46 -33.32
N HIS A 340 -21.30 -14.35 -33.85
CA HIS A 340 -21.27 -13.09 -33.11
C HIS A 340 -22.07 -13.21 -31.81
N ALA A 341 -21.53 -12.67 -30.72
CA ALA A 341 -22.07 -12.89 -29.37
C ALA A 341 -23.54 -12.46 -29.25
N GLN A 342 -23.88 -11.31 -29.84
CA GLN A 342 -25.25 -10.77 -29.87
C GLN A 342 -26.28 -11.72 -30.52
N TYR A 343 -25.88 -12.50 -31.52
CA TYR A 343 -26.79 -13.38 -32.26
C TYR A 343 -26.93 -14.78 -31.64
N LYS A 344 -25.98 -15.21 -30.80
CA LYS A 344 -26.13 -16.44 -30.02
C LYS A 344 -27.13 -16.29 -28.87
N THR A 345 -27.19 -15.10 -28.27
CA THR A 345 -28.09 -14.75 -27.14
C THR A 345 -29.51 -14.40 -27.58
N ASP A 346 -29.78 -14.31 -28.90
CA ASP A 346 -31.14 -14.16 -29.43
C ASP A 346 -31.97 -15.39 -28.97
N PRO A 347 -33.18 -15.22 -28.40
CA PRO A 347 -33.87 -16.19 -27.54
C PRO A 347 -34.00 -17.59 -28.11
N GLN A 348 -34.26 -18.56 -27.23
CA GLN A 348 -34.47 -19.97 -27.57
C GLN A 348 -35.78 -20.18 -28.35
N VAL A 349 -35.75 -19.78 -29.62
CA VAL A 349 -36.73 -20.11 -30.64
C VAL A 349 -36.44 -21.52 -31.14
N SER A 350 -37.49 -22.30 -31.42
CA SER A 350 -37.30 -23.63 -31.99
C SER A 350 -36.63 -23.53 -33.36
N THR A 351 -35.98 -24.60 -33.79
CA THR A 351 -35.40 -24.68 -35.15
C THR A 351 -36.44 -24.31 -36.22
N GLU A 352 -37.68 -24.73 -36.04
CA GLU A 352 -38.80 -24.39 -36.92
C GLU A 352 -39.10 -22.89 -36.93
N GLN A 353 -39.22 -22.26 -35.77
CA GLN A 353 -39.47 -20.82 -35.67
C GLN A 353 -38.34 -20.00 -36.29
N LEU A 354 -37.08 -20.40 -36.02
CA LEU A 354 -35.91 -19.76 -36.59
C LEU A 354 -35.90 -19.87 -38.11
N LEU A 355 -36.14 -21.08 -38.64
CA LEU A 355 -36.16 -21.35 -40.06
C LEU A 355 -37.34 -20.65 -40.78
N ALA A 356 -38.54 -20.67 -40.20
CA ALA A 356 -39.70 -19.99 -40.75
C ALA A 356 -39.48 -18.47 -40.83
N THR A 357 -38.87 -17.91 -39.80
CA THR A 357 -38.64 -16.46 -39.73
C THR A 357 -37.56 -16.02 -40.70
N ILE A 358 -36.47 -16.79 -40.85
CA ILE A 358 -35.45 -16.46 -41.86
C ILE A 358 -35.99 -16.61 -43.27
N ILE A 359 -36.80 -17.64 -43.57
CA ILE A 359 -37.50 -17.78 -44.85
C ILE A 359 -38.37 -16.56 -45.11
N TYR A 360 -39.14 -16.11 -44.11
CA TYR A 360 -39.97 -14.91 -44.25
C TYR A 360 -39.15 -13.64 -44.46
N CYS A 361 -38.01 -13.49 -43.79
CA CYS A 361 -37.17 -12.31 -43.97
C CYS A 361 -36.51 -12.25 -45.35
N GLU A 362 -36.15 -13.40 -45.92
CA GLU A 362 -35.45 -13.50 -47.21
C GLU A 362 -36.42 -13.56 -48.40
N ALA A 363 -37.44 -14.42 -48.35
CA ALA A 363 -38.40 -14.63 -49.45
C ALA A 363 -39.67 -13.77 -49.32
N GLY A 364 -39.96 -13.24 -48.13
CA GLY A 364 -41.17 -12.46 -47.86
C GLY A 364 -42.46 -13.29 -47.92
N ASN A 365 -43.59 -12.58 -47.97
CA ASN A 365 -44.93 -13.18 -48.13
C ASN A 365 -45.39 -13.18 -49.60
N GLN A 366 -44.47 -13.37 -50.54
CA GLN A 366 -44.80 -13.35 -51.96
C GLN A 366 -45.56 -14.62 -52.34
N LYS A 367 -46.73 -14.46 -52.96
CA LYS A 367 -47.62 -15.57 -53.35
C LYS A 367 -47.42 -16.02 -54.80
N GLN A 368 -46.16 -16.10 -55.22
CA GLN A 368 -45.78 -16.49 -56.59
C GLN A 368 -45.33 -17.96 -56.64
N TYR A 369 -45.70 -18.67 -57.70
CA TYR A 369 -45.38 -20.08 -57.93
C TYR A 369 -45.87 -21.01 -56.79
N PRO A 370 -47.20 -21.13 -56.60
CA PRO A 370 -47.76 -22.01 -55.58
C PRO A 370 -47.46 -23.47 -55.92
N VAL A 371 -47.15 -24.24 -54.88
CA VAL A 371 -46.95 -25.69 -54.95
C VAL A 371 -47.65 -26.36 -53.75
N THR A 372 -48.03 -27.61 -53.93
CA THR A 372 -48.68 -28.41 -52.88
C THR A 372 -47.62 -29.22 -52.13
N GLY A 373 -47.47 -28.95 -50.83
CA GLY A 373 -46.67 -29.76 -49.92
C GLY A 373 -47.53 -30.60 -48.99
N LYS A 374 -46.90 -31.55 -48.29
CA LYS A 374 -47.55 -32.40 -47.27
C LYS A 374 -46.98 -32.11 -45.89
N ILE A 375 -47.86 -31.93 -44.91
CA ILE A 375 -47.52 -31.87 -43.48
C ILE A 375 -48.46 -32.84 -42.76
N ASN A 376 -47.93 -33.86 -42.08
CA ASN A 376 -48.73 -34.87 -41.36
C ASN A 376 -49.88 -35.41 -42.22
N SER A 377 -49.59 -35.79 -43.47
CA SER A 377 -50.56 -36.27 -44.46
C SER A 377 -51.62 -35.27 -44.94
N SER A 378 -51.61 -34.03 -44.45
CA SER A 378 -52.47 -32.94 -44.91
C SER A 378 -51.80 -32.14 -46.03
N SER A 379 -52.53 -31.86 -47.10
CA SER A 379 -52.08 -31.00 -48.20
C SER A 379 -52.09 -29.53 -47.76
N VAL A 380 -50.97 -28.84 -47.97
CA VAL A 380 -50.83 -27.41 -47.69
C VAL A 380 -50.27 -26.67 -48.90
N THR A 381 -50.71 -25.44 -49.12
CA THR A 381 -50.13 -24.56 -50.12
C THR A 381 -48.91 -23.84 -49.56
N VAL A 382 -47.80 -23.92 -50.30
CA VAL A 382 -46.56 -23.17 -50.05
C VAL A 382 -46.03 -22.62 -51.37
N TYR A 383 -44.99 -21.79 -51.34
CA TYR A 383 -44.45 -21.16 -52.55
C TYR A 383 -43.01 -21.57 -52.80
N LYS A 384 -42.64 -21.75 -54.08
CA LYS A 384 -41.31 -22.21 -54.47
C LYS A 384 -40.17 -21.42 -53.81
N GLY A 385 -40.27 -20.09 -53.75
CA GLY A 385 -39.21 -19.25 -53.19
C GLY A 385 -38.98 -19.46 -51.69
N GLN A 386 -40.06 -19.69 -50.93
CA GLN A 386 -40.00 -20.00 -49.50
C GLN A 386 -39.28 -21.34 -49.25
N LEU A 387 -39.62 -22.37 -50.04
CA LEU A 387 -38.95 -23.67 -49.97
C LEU A 387 -37.49 -23.57 -50.40
N ALA A 388 -37.20 -22.82 -51.46
CA ALA A 388 -35.87 -22.72 -52.04
C ALA A 388 -34.85 -22.11 -51.05
N VAL A 389 -35.21 -20.98 -50.40
CA VAL A 389 -34.36 -20.37 -49.35
C VAL A 389 -34.09 -21.36 -48.23
N GLY A 390 -35.13 -22.02 -47.73
CA GLY A 390 -34.99 -22.94 -46.60
C GLY A 390 -34.20 -24.20 -46.94
N TYR A 391 -34.33 -24.76 -48.15
CA TYR A 391 -33.49 -25.88 -48.60
C TYR A 391 -32.03 -25.48 -48.78
N VAL A 392 -31.74 -24.27 -49.26
CA VAL A 392 -30.35 -23.75 -49.29
C VAL A 392 -29.77 -23.73 -47.88
N ILE A 393 -30.53 -23.30 -46.87
CA ILE A 393 -30.08 -23.30 -45.47
C ILE A 393 -29.87 -24.74 -44.96
N ALA A 394 -30.86 -25.62 -45.16
CA ALA A 394 -30.81 -27.01 -44.70
C ALA A 394 -29.63 -27.77 -45.31
N ASN A 395 -29.40 -27.64 -46.62
CA ASN A 395 -28.30 -28.30 -47.32
C ASN A 395 -26.90 -27.76 -46.96
N ARG A 396 -26.80 -26.69 -46.17
CA ARG A 396 -25.53 -26.19 -45.62
C ARG A 396 -25.18 -26.79 -44.26
N LEU A 397 -26.09 -27.53 -43.64
CA LEU A 397 -25.82 -28.20 -42.37
C LEU A 397 -24.75 -29.28 -42.55
N LYS A 398 -23.75 -29.23 -41.69
CA LYS A 398 -22.76 -30.29 -41.52
C LYS A 398 -23.14 -31.14 -40.31
N SER A 399 -22.60 -32.35 -40.22
CA SER A 399 -22.92 -33.33 -39.17
C SER A 399 -22.83 -32.81 -37.73
N ASN A 400 -22.07 -31.73 -37.49
CA ASN A 400 -21.86 -31.12 -36.18
C ASN A 400 -22.44 -29.70 -36.04
N MET A 401 -23.26 -29.27 -37.00
CA MET A 401 -23.78 -27.90 -37.06
C MET A 401 -25.32 -27.89 -36.94
N SER A 402 -25.82 -26.96 -36.14
CA SER A 402 -27.23 -26.61 -36.01
C SER A 402 -27.63 -25.54 -37.02
N TYR A 403 -28.94 -25.42 -37.30
CA TYR A 403 -29.48 -24.32 -38.10
C TYR A 403 -29.10 -22.95 -37.53
N LYS A 404 -29.05 -22.81 -36.19
CA LYS A 404 -28.64 -21.57 -35.52
C LYS A 404 -27.19 -21.21 -35.86
N GLU A 405 -26.29 -22.19 -35.90
CA GLU A 405 -24.89 -21.96 -36.27
C GLU A 405 -24.74 -21.58 -37.75
N VAL A 406 -25.48 -22.22 -38.67
CA VAL A 406 -25.47 -21.88 -40.10
C VAL A 406 -25.98 -20.45 -40.34
N ILE A 407 -27.11 -20.09 -39.72
CA ILE A 407 -27.79 -18.80 -39.94
C ILE A 407 -26.95 -17.62 -39.42
N TYR A 408 -26.24 -17.80 -38.30
CA TYR A 408 -25.49 -16.72 -37.68
C TYR A 408 -24.00 -16.67 -38.05
N GLN A 409 -23.60 -17.42 -39.08
CA GLN A 409 -22.22 -17.49 -39.54
C GLN A 409 -21.83 -16.31 -40.45
N PHE A 410 -20.66 -15.70 -40.19
CA PHE A 410 -19.86 -14.84 -41.09
C PHE A 410 -20.65 -13.94 -42.06
N ASN A 411 -21.59 -13.12 -41.58
CA ASN A 411 -22.36 -12.16 -42.39
C ASN A 411 -23.14 -12.77 -43.58
N GLN A 412 -23.47 -14.06 -43.53
CA GLN A 412 -24.08 -14.74 -44.67
C GLN A 412 -25.58 -14.48 -44.84
N PHE A 413 -26.27 -14.14 -43.74
CA PHE A 413 -27.70 -13.82 -43.76
C PHE A 413 -27.91 -12.39 -43.28
N GLU A 414 -28.32 -11.54 -44.20
CA GLU A 414 -28.50 -10.11 -43.96
C GLU A 414 -29.58 -9.80 -42.91
N PRO A 415 -30.72 -10.53 -42.82
CA PRO A 415 -31.73 -10.31 -41.79
C PRO A 415 -31.21 -10.58 -40.38
N ALA A 416 -30.31 -11.57 -40.23
CA ALA A 416 -29.64 -11.82 -38.96
C ALA A 416 -28.71 -10.66 -38.58
N ARG A 417 -28.01 -10.07 -39.56
CA ARG A 417 -27.08 -8.96 -39.34
C ARG A 417 -27.77 -7.66 -38.91
N THR A 418 -28.90 -7.37 -39.54
CA THR A 418 -29.61 -6.08 -39.41
C THR A 418 -30.58 -6.01 -38.23
N GLY A 419 -30.75 -7.11 -37.47
CA GLY A 419 -31.74 -7.20 -36.39
C GLY A 419 -33.18 -7.40 -36.87
N VAL A 420 -33.39 -7.46 -38.19
CA VAL A 420 -34.69 -7.74 -38.81
C VAL A 420 -35.20 -9.12 -38.40
N LEU A 421 -34.31 -10.12 -38.34
CA LEU A 421 -34.66 -11.46 -37.86
C LEU A 421 -35.20 -11.41 -36.42
N THR A 422 -34.50 -10.74 -35.51
CA THR A 422 -34.92 -10.57 -34.10
C THR A 422 -36.30 -9.91 -33.99
N LYS A 423 -36.58 -8.88 -34.81
CA LYS A 423 -37.89 -8.21 -34.86
C LYS A 423 -39.02 -9.21 -35.14
N TYR A 424 -38.87 -10.07 -36.15
CA TYR A 424 -39.90 -11.03 -36.52
C TYR A 424 -39.94 -12.26 -35.60
N LEU A 425 -38.83 -12.65 -34.97
CA LEU A 425 -38.83 -13.69 -33.93
C LEU A 425 -39.63 -13.24 -32.70
N ASN A 426 -39.44 -11.99 -32.25
CA ASN A 426 -40.22 -11.42 -31.15
C ASN A 426 -41.70 -11.21 -31.48
N ASN A 427 -42.04 -11.15 -32.77
CA ASN A 427 -43.39 -10.96 -33.26
C ASN A 427 -43.77 -12.09 -34.23
N TYR A 428 -43.56 -13.34 -33.83
CA TYR A 428 -43.72 -14.52 -34.71
C TYR A 428 -45.13 -14.66 -35.33
N GLY A 429 -46.14 -14.00 -34.75
CA GLY A 429 -47.46 -13.84 -35.37
C GLY A 429 -47.42 -13.18 -36.75
N LEU A 430 -46.46 -12.28 -37.01
CA LEU A 430 -46.27 -11.59 -38.29
C LEU A 430 -45.68 -12.47 -39.39
N VAL A 431 -45.03 -13.58 -39.03
CA VAL A 431 -44.51 -14.55 -39.98
C VAL A 431 -45.69 -15.29 -40.62
N SER A 432 -45.80 -15.22 -41.95
CA SER A 432 -46.92 -15.81 -42.70
C SER A 432 -47.05 -17.32 -42.45
N THR A 433 -48.28 -17.84 -42.45
CA THR A 433 -48.56 -19.28 -42.32
C THR A 433 -47.83 -20.11 -43.36
N GLU A 434 -47.67 -19.60 -44.58
CA GLU A 434 -47.01 -20.30 -45.68
C GLU A 434 -45.50 -20.48 -45.42
N CYS A 435 -44.81 -19.46 -44.89
CA CYS A 435 -43.42 -19.61 -44.43
C CYS A 435 -43.28 -20.60 -43.26
N LYS A 436 -44.27 -20.65 -42.35
CA LYS A 436 -44.31 -21.63 -41.25
C LYS A 436 -44.48 -23.04 -41.80
N ASN A 437 -45.37 -23.23 -42.77
CA ASN A 437 -45.58 -24.51 -43.45
C ASN A 437 -44.34 -24.94 -44.23
N ALA A 438 -43.69 -24.02 -44.95
CA ALA A 438 -42.44 -24.28 -45.66
C ALA A 438 -41.36 -24.78 -44.69
N ALA A 439 -41.16 -24.13 -43.54
CA ALA A 439 -40.19 -24.56 -42.54
C ALA A 439 -40.47 -25.99 -42.03
N LYS A 440 -41.73 -26.33 -41.76
CA LYS A 440 -42.12 -27.70 -41.35
C LYS A 440 -41.80 -28.73 -42.43
N ILE A 441 -42.15 -28.44 -43.68
CA ILE A 441 -41.82 -29.30 -44.84
C ILE A 441 -40.30 -29.50 -44.92
N ILE A 442 -39.53 -28.42 -44.85
CA ILE A 442 -38.07 -28.48 -44.97
C ILE A 442 -37.44 -29.29 -43.85
N LEU A 443 -37.92 -29.12 -42.61
CA LEU A 443 -37.42 -29.90 -41.48
C LEU A 443 -37.76 -31.39 -41.61
N ASN A 444 -38.98 -31.72 -42.05
CA ASN A 444 -39.37 -33.10 -42.32
C ASN A 444 -38.49 -33.72 -43.42
N ASP A 445 -38.42 -33.04 -44.57
CA ASP A 445 -37.64 -33.49 -45.73
C ASP A 445 -36.18 -33.65 -45.38
N PHE A 446 -35.60 -32.73 -44.60
CA PHE A 446 -34.22 -32.83 -44.14
C PHE A 446 -33.99 -34.02 -43.21
N ASN A 447 -34.79 -34.15 -42.16
CA ASN A 447 -34.59 -35.17 -41.11
C ASN A 447 -34.91 -36.59 -41.58
N ASN A 448 -35.91 -36.76 -42.43
CA ASN A 448 -36.38 -38.07 -42.91
C ASN A 448 -35.84 -38.43 -44.30
N ASN A 449 -35.03 -37.55 -44.91
CA ASN A 449 -34.55 -37.68 -46.28
C ASN A 449 -35.69 -37.86 -47.31
N GLU A 450 -36.79 -37.14 -47.08
CA GLU A 450 -37.99 -37.17 -47.91
C GLU A 450 -38.00 -36.00 -48.90
N ASN A 451 -39.00 -36.02 -49.79
CA ASN A 451 -39.30 -34.94 -50.70
C ASN A 451 -40.82 -34.72 -50.73
N SER A 452 -41.32 -33.93 -49.79
CA SER A 452 -42.76 -33.75 -49.54
C SER A 452 -43.48 -32.90 -50.58
N VAL A 453 -42.77 -32.45 -51.63
CA VAL A 453 -43.30 -31.66 -52.76
C VAL A 453 -42.87 -32.32 -54.07
N ALA A 454 -43.81 -32.98 -54.77
CA ALA A 454 -43.51 -33.87 -55.91
C ALA A 454 -42.65 -33.20 -57.01
N ASP A 455 -42.99 -31.97 -57.40
CA ASP A 455 -42.36 -31.25 -58.52
C ASP A 455 -41.29 -30.23 -58.07
N PHE A 456 -40.80 -30.36 -56.83
CA PHE A 456 -39.82 -29.44 -56.28
C PHE A 456 -38.82 -30.16 -55.37
N LYS A 457 -37.66 -30.54 -55.94
CA LYS A 457 -36.71 -31.46 -55.30
C LYS A 457 -35.71 -30.75 -54.38
N ARG A 458 -35.59 -31.16 -53.11
CA ARG A 458 -34.57 -30.61 -52.18
C ARG A 458 -33.13 -30.63 -52.73
N SER A 459 -32.77 -31.69 -53.44
CA SER A 459 -31.40 -31.94 -53.92
C SER A 459 -30.88 -30.89 -54.90
N THR A 460 -31.76 -30.05 -55.44
CA THR A 460 -31.43 -29.06 -56.46
C THR A 460 -31.01 -27.72 -55.86
N PHE A 461 -31.26 -27.51 -54.56
CA PHE A 461 -31.06 -26.25 -53.87
C PHE A 461 -29.80 -26.26 -53.02
N THR A 462 -28.64 -26.05 -53.65
CA THR A 462 -27.37 -25.89 -52.93
C THR A 462 -26.92 -24.44 -52.94
N TRP A 463 -26.14 -24.03 -51.93
CA TRP A 463 -25.61 -22.67 -51.83
C TRP A 463 -24.74 -22.26 -53.03
N LYS A 464 -24.17 -23.24 -53.76
CA LYS A 464 -23.33 -22.99 -54.95
C LYS A 464 -24.14 -22.49 -56.14
N ASN A 465 -25.43 -22.78 -56.14
CA ASN A 465 -26.35 -22.57 -57.26
C ASN A 465 -27.41 -21.51 -56.90
N PHE A 466 -27.15 -20.66 -55.92
CA PHE A 466 -28.12 -19.72 -55.35
C PHE A 466 -27.49 -18.37 -55.06
N TRP A 467 -27.94 -17.30 -55.73
CA TRP A 467 -27.54 -15.92 -55.48
C TRP A 467 -28.75 -15.02 -55.22
N ALA A 468 -28.59 -13.96 -54.43
CA ALA A 468 -29.59 -12.89 -54.37
C ALA A 468 -29.67 -12.18 -55.73
N LEU A 469 -30.88 -11.85 -56.21
CA LEU A 469 -31.07 -11.18 -57.49
C LEU A 469 -30.36 -9.81 -57.54
N SER A 470 -30.34 -9.09 -56.43
CA SER A 470 -29.60 -7.83 -56.31
C SER A 470 -28.10 -8.01 -56.50
N TYR A 471 -27.54 -9.15 -56.12
CA TYR A 471 -26.13 -9.48 -56.33
C TYR A 471 -25.88 -9.93 -57.77
N ALA A 472 -26.74 -10.76 -58.34
CA ALA A 472 -26.70 -11.15 -59.76
C ALA A 472 -26.75 -9.92 -60.68
N ASN A 473 -27.60 -8.94 -60.37
CA ASN A 473 -27.71 -7.67 -61.12
C ASN A 473 -26.47 -6.78 -61.02
N LYS A 474 -25.71 -6.87 -59.92
CA LYS A 474 -24.49 -6.08 -59.69
C LYS A 474 -23.22 -6.75 -60.22
N THR A 475 -23.35 -7.94 -60.79
CA THR A 475 -22.25 -8.76 -61.28
C THR A 475 -22.47 -9.13 -62.74
N ASN A 476 -21.50 -9.80 -63.36
CA ASN A 476 -21.63 -10.28 -64.74
C ASN A 476 -22.51 -11.53 -64.89
N PHE A 477 -23.35 -11.86 -63.91
CA PHE A 477 -24.08 -13.12 -63.84
C PHE A 477 -24.91 -13.40 -65.11
N PHE A 478 -25.79 -12.47 -65.49
CA PHE A 478 -26.68 -12.62 -66.65
C PHE A 478 -25.97 -12.54 -68.01
N ARG A 479 -24.68 -12.20 -68.02
CA ARG A 479 -23.83 -12.28 -69.21
C ARG A 479 -23.18 -13.65 -69.37
N VAL A 480 -23.13 -14.45 -68.31
CA VAL A 480 -22.49 -15.77 -68.26
C VAL A 480 -23.50 -16.91 -68.43
N TYR A 481 -24.74 -16.73 -67.97
CA TYR A 481 -25.80 -17.72 -68.02
C TYR A 481 -26.90 -17.32 -68.99
N SER A 482 -27.35 -18.26 -69.84
CA SER A 482 -28.56 -18.06 -70.64
C SER A 482 -29.82 -18.24 -69.80
N GLU A 483 -30.94 -17.68 -70.25
CA GLU A 483 -32.24 -17.75 -69.54
C GLU A 483 -32.73 -19.19 -69.27
N SER A 484 -32.27 -20.16 -70.07
CA SER A 484 -32.54 -21.59 -69.87
C SER A 484 -31.72 -22.24 -68.74
N GLU A 485 -30.70 -21.57 -68.21
CA GLU A 485 -29.76 -22.12 -67.22
C GLU A 485 -30.04 -21.65 -65.79
N TYR A 486 -31.03 -20.77 -65.59
CA TYR A 486 -31.40 -20.27 -64.28
C TYR A 486 -32.91 -20.06 -64.15
N GLU A 487 -33.39 -20.08 -62.92
CA GLU A 487 -34.75 -19.70 -62.54
C GLU A 487 -34.67 -18.54 -61.55
N VAL A 488 -35.41 -17.47 -61.79
CA VAL A 488 -35.56 -16.38 -60.83
C VAL A 488 -36.82 -16.62 -60.02
N ILE A 489 -36.65 -16.88 -58.73
CA ILE A 489 -37.76 -17.17 -57.83
C ILE A 489 -37.66 -16.19 -56.65
N GLN A 490 -38.68 -15.33 -56.52
CA GLN A 490 -38.88 -14.46 -55.35
C GLN A 490 -37.61 -13.70 -54.91
N GLY A 491 -37.02 -12.94 -55.84
CA GLY A 491 -35.83 -12.11 -55.55
C GLY A 491 -34.51 -12.88 -55.46
N HIS A 492 -34.50 -14.15 -55.84
CA HIS A 492 -33.31 -15.00 -55.85
C HIS A 492 -33.13 -15.67 -57.21
N VAL A 493 -31.88 -15.87 -57.58
CA VAL A 493 -31.49 -16.54 -58.83
C VAL A 493 -30.94 -17.91 -58.47
N PHE A 494 -31.58 -18.94 -58.99
CA PHE A 494 -31.16 -20.33 -58.86
C PHE A 494 -30.59 -20.79 -60.19
N PHE A 495 -29.34 -21.25 -60.22
CA PHE A 495 -28.65 -21.51 -61.48
C PHE A 495 -27.88 -22.82 -61.52
N ASN A 496 -28.00 -23.46 -62.68
CA ASN A 496 -27.32 -24.65 -63.16
C ASN A 496 -27.41 -25.96 -62.33
N TYR A 497 -28.05 -26.98 -62.90
CA TYR A 497 -28.10 -28.32 -62.34
C TYR A 497 -26.85 -29.17 -62.62
N THR A 498 -25.90 -28.71 -63.46
CA THR A 498 -24.71 -29.50 -63.87
C THR A 498 -23.41 -28.76 -64.24
N LYS A 499 -23.36 -27.43 -64.47
CA LYS A 499 -22.07 -26.73 -64.75
C LYS A 499 -21.27 -26.51 -63.47
N THR A 500 -20.04 -27.01 -63.49
CA THR A 500 -19.01 -26.62 -62.53
C THR A 500 -18.52 -25.22 -62.88
N ILE A 501 -18.78 -24.23 -62.02
CA ILE A 501 -18.16 -22.91 -62.13
C ILE A 501 -16.72 -23.04 -61.65
N SER A 502 -15.77 -22.97 -62.59
CA SER A 502 -14.36 -22.82 -62.23
C SER A 502 -14.12 -21.41 -61.69
N LYS A 503 -13.83 -21.35 -60.38
CA LYS A 503 -13.34 -20.24 -59.53
C LYS A 503 -13.53 -18.80 -60.00
#